data_AF-A0A355X796-F1
#
_entry.id   AF-A0A355X796-F1
#
_cell.length_a   1.000
_cell.length_b   1.000
_cell.length_c   1.000
_cell.angle_alpha   90.00
_cell.angle_beta   90.00
_cell.angle_gamma   90.00
#
_symmetry.space_group_name_H-M   'P 1'
#
loop_
_entity.id
_entity.type
_entity.pdbx_description
1 polymer ?
#
loop_
_entity_poly.entity_id
_entity_poly.type
_entity_poly.pdbx_seq_one_letter_code
_entity_poly.pdbx_strand_id
1 'polypeptide(L)'
;KDFIPMFKGEKFNADEWAALFKESGAKYVMPVAEHHDGFAMYNTDFNRWNSVNMGPCRDVAGEIKAACEKEGLVYCASSHRAEHYFFMNMGRTFDSDVNDEKYADFYGPAYHCKAFDSWKMSIAAANVRAQSPTEEFLKDWLVRTCELIDRYQPKVVYFDWWIQNQAFKPYL
;
A
#
# COMPACT_ATOMS: atom_id res chain seq x y z
N LYS A 1 -13.69 3.90 1.84
CA LYS A 1 -13.47 5.21 2.50
C LYS A 1 -14.15 5.35 3.87
N ASP A 2 -15.41 4.93 4.05
CA ASP A 2 -16.22 5.27 5.24
C ASP A 2 -15.76 4.61 6.55
N PHE A 3 -14.93 3.57 6.44
CA PHE A 3 -14.28 2.93 7.58
C PHE A 3 -13.13 3.78 8.17
N ILE A 4 -12.49 4.64 7.37
CA ILE A 4 -11.27 5.37 7.77
C ILE A 4 -11.50 6.23 9.03
N PRO A 5 -12.61 6.99 9.19
CA PRO A 5 -12.89 7.73 10.42
C PRO A 5 -13.05 6.85 11.67
N MET A 6 -13.34 5.55 11.52
CA MET A 6 -13.44 4.59 12.62
C MET A 6 -12.08 3.98 12.98
N PHE A 7 -11.13 3.96 12.05
CA PHE A 7 -9.79 3.41 12.24
C PHE A 7 -8.90 4.40 13.01
N LYS A 8 -9.10 4.51 14.32
CA LYS A 8 -8.41 5.52 15.15
C LYS A 8 -7.11 5.06 15.81
N GLY A 9 -6.87 3.75 15.89
CA GLY A 9 -5.67 3.22 16.55
C GLY A 9 -5.52 3.65 18.02
N GLU A 10 -6.62 3.78 18.77
CA GLU A 10 -6.63 4.38 20.14
C GLU A 10 -5.71 3.66 21.15
N LYS A 11 -5.40 2.38 20.90
CA LYS A 11 -4.49 1.56 21.72
C LYS A 11 -3.19 1.19 20.99
N PHE A 12 -2.92 1.80 19.84
CA PHE A 12 -1.69 1.56 19.10
C PHE A 12 -0.50 2.20 19.82
N ASN A 13 0.52 1.38 20.08
CA ASN A 13 1.78 1.80 20.67
C ASN A 13 2.93 1.06 19.98
N ALA A 14 3.73 1.80 19.20
CA ALA A 14 4.86 1.25 18.46
C ALA A 14 5.97 0.69 19.36
N ASP A 15 6.22 1.31 20.53
CA ASP A 15 7.23 0.84 21.49
C ASP A 15 6.83 -0.52 22.08
N GLU A 16 5.55 -0.70 22.45
CA GLU A 16 5.05 -1.99 22.95
C GLU A 16 5.16 -3.10 21.89
N TRP A 17 4.86 -2.77 20.63
CA TRP A 17 5.01 -3.72 19.53
C TRP A 17 6.48 -4.08 19.31
N ALA A 18 7.39 -3.10 19.25
CA ALA A 18 8.82 -3.35 19.05
C ALA A 18 9.42 -4.18 20.20
N ALA A 19 9.06 -3.88 21.45
CA ALA A 19 9.48 -4.66 22.61
C ALA A 19 9.00 -6.12 22.51
N LEU A 20 7.73 -6.34 22.16
CA LEU A 20 7.17 -7.68 21.95
C LEU A 20 7.89 -8.43 20.82
N PHE A 21 8.16 -7.76 19.69
CA PHE A 21 8.86 -8.38 18.57
C PHE A 21 10.29 -8.78 18.93
N LYS A 22 11.00 -7.93 19.68
CA LYS A 22 12.32 -8.26 20.21
C LYS A 22 12.28 -9.45 21.16
N GLU A 23 11.31 -9.49 22.08
CA GLU A 23 11.12 -10.60 23.01
C GLU A 23 10.86 -11.92 22.29
N SER A 24 10.12 -11.89 21.17
CA SER A 24 9.90 -13.08 20.34
C SER A 24 11.16 -13.59 19.62
N GLY A 25 12.26 -12.82 19.67
CA GLY A 25 13.52 -13.13 18.99
C GLY A 25 13.60 -12.64 17.55
N ALA A 26 12.60 -11.90 17.07
CA ALA A 26 12.61 -11.31 15.74
C ALA A 26 13.83 -10.38 15.56
N LYS A 27 14.26 -10.24 14.31
CA LYS A 27 15.41 -9.38 13.92
C LYS A 27 15.01 -8.24 13.01
N TYR A 28 13.85 -8.32 12.40
CA TYR A 28 13.30 -7.29 11.53
C TYR A 28 11.79 -7.24 11.68
N VAL A 29 11.21 -6.09 11.33
CA VAL A 29 9.77 -5.83 11.31
C VAL A 29 9.43 -5.22 9.96
N MET A 30 8.38 -5.72 9.33
CA MET A 30 7.95 -5.30 7.99
C MET A 30 6.45 -5.02 8.00
N PRO A 31 6.02 -3.84 8.47
CA PRO A 31 4.63 -3.44 8.39
C PRO A 31 4.23 -3.13 6.94
N VAL A 32 2.94 -3.24 6.67
CA VAL A 32 2.33 -2.79 5.41
C VAL A 32 2.29 -1.27 5.42
N ALA A 33 3.14 -0.64 4.61
CA ALA A 33 3.14 0.80 4.42
C ALA A 33 1.92 1.23 3.58
N GLU A 34 1.56 0.43 2.57
CA GLU A 34 0.35 0.63 1.77
C GLU A 34 -0.15 -0.71 1.22
N HIS A 35 -1.44 -0.98 1.40
CA HIS A 35 -2.09 -2.16 0.85
C HIS A 35 -2.77 -1.84 -0.49
N HIS A 36 -3.44 -2.82 -1.10
CA HIS A 36 -4.16 -2.69 -2.37
C HIS A 36 -5.30 -1.65 -2.34
N ASP A 37 -5.77 -1.25 -1.15
CA ASP A 37 -6.87 -0.31 -0.99
C ASP A 37 -6.46 1.16 -1.20
N GLY A 38 -5.16 1.46 -1.23
CA GLY A 38 -4.62 2.80 -1.44
C GLY A 38 -4.52 3.67 -0.19
N PHE A 39 -4.82 3.15 1.02
CA PHE A 39 -4.63 3.89 2.27
C PHE A 39 -3.19 3.75 2.76
N ALA A 40 -2.45 4.87 2.79
CA ALA A 40 -1.07 4.88 3.25
C ALA A 40 -0.99 4.94 4.78
N MET A 41 -0.20 4.06 5.38
CA MET A 41 0.11 4.05 6.82
C MET A 41 1.23 5.02 7.20
N TYR A 42 1.60 5.91 6.28
CA TYR A 42 2.69 6.88 6.38
C TYR A 42 2.25 8.24 5.79
N ASN A 43 3.02 9.29 6.06
CA ASN A 43 2.73 10.61 5.51
C ASN A 43 3.12 10.67 4.02
N THR A 44 2.20 10.37 3.11
CA THR A 44 2.42 10.52 1.66
C THR A 44 1.91 11.87 1.15
N ASP A 45 2.62 12.50 0.21
CA ASP A 45 2.17 13.73 -0.44
C ASP A 45 1.21 13.45 -1.62
N PHE A 46 1.11 12.19 -2.06
CA PHE A 46 0.40 11.83 -3.28
C PHE A 46 -1.10 11.59 -3.09
N ASN A 47 -1.59 11.47 -1.86
CA ASN A 47 -3.02 11.50 -1.57
C ASN A 47 -3.29 12.01 -0.15
N ARG A 48 -4.52 12.47 0.08
CA ARG A 48 -4.97 12.89 1.42
C ARG A 48 -5.40 11.71 2.31
N TRP A 49 -5.43 10.50 1.77
CA TRP A 49 -5.99 9.30 2.37
C TRP A 49 -4.90 8.48 3.05
N ASN A 50 -4.37 9.05 4.13
CA ASN A 50 -3.27 8.45 4.87
C ASN A 50 -3.45 8.57 6.38
N SER A 51 -2.69 7.79 7.14
CA SER A 51 -2.79 7.67 8.60
C SER A 51 -2.48 8.97 9.34
N VAL A 52 -1.77 9.92 8.72
CA VAL A 52 -1.47 11.23 9.31
C VAL A 52 -2.66 12.17 9.17
N ASN A 53 -3.29 12.19 8.01
CA ASN A 53 -4.40 13.10 7.70
C ASN A 53 -5.76 12.58 8.19
N MET A 54 -5.92 11.26 8.31
CA MET A 54 -7.20 10.63 8.63
C MET A 54 -7.04 9.41 9.53
N GLY A 55 -8.11 9.04 10.23
CA GLY A 55 -8.14 7.84 11.08
C GLY A 55 -7.25 8.00 12.30
N PRO A 56 -6.05 7.38 12.36
CA PRO A 56 -5.18 7.46 13.53
C PRO A 56 -4.55 8.84 13.78
N CYS A 57 -4.53 9.72 12.78
CA CYS A 57 -3.94 11.06 12.81
C CYS A 57 -2.47 11.07 13.28
N ARG A 58 -1.67 10.10 12.82
CA ARG A 58 -0.27 9.91 13.22
C ARG A 58 0.52 9.13 12.16
N ASP A 59 1.83 9.34 12.13
CA ASP A 59 2.72 8.65 11.19
C ASP A 59 3.07 7.24 11.73
N VAL A 60 2.17 6.29 11.49
CA VAL A 60 2.30 4.92 12.00
C VAL A 60 3.59 4.24 11.53
N ALA A 61 3.95 4.39 10.25
CA ALA A 61 5.20 3.83 9.71
C ALA A 61 6.43 4.45 10.38
N GLY A 62 6.43 5.78 10.56
CA GLY A 62 7.51 6.50 11.24
C GLY A 62 7.66 6.10 12.71
N GLU A 63 6.54 5.93 13.42
CA GLU A 63 6.55 5.48 14.81
C GLU A 63 7.09 4.04 14.95
N ILE A 64 6.67 3.11 14.09
CA ILE A 64 7.19 1.74 14.08
C ILE A 64 8.69 1.73 13.77
N LYS A 65 9.13 2.53 12.79
CA LYS A 65 10.56 2.67 12.46
C LYS A 65 11.36 3.12 13.67
N ALA A 66 10.94 4.20 14.32
CA ALA A 66 11.64 4.76 15.48
C ALA A 66 11.72 3.75 16.64
N ALA A 67 10.61 3.04 16.91
CA ALA A 67 10.56 2.00 17.94
C ALA A 67 11.48 0.80 17.59
N CYS A 68 11.51 0.37 16.33
CA CYS A 68 12.42 -0.68 15.89
C CYS A 68 13.89 -0.28 16.08
N GLU A 69 14.27 0.95 15.67
CA GLU A 69 15.64 1.45 15.82
C GLU A 69 16.07 1.53 17.28
N LYS A 70 15.18 1.98 18.17
CA LYS A 70 15.40 2.01 19.62
C LYS A 70 15.65 0.62 20.20
N GLU A 71 14.90 -0.37 19.73
CA GLU A 71 15.00 -1.75 20.23
C GLU A 71 16.11 -2.58 19.56
N GLY A 72 16.76 -2.05 18.52
CA GLY A 72 17.78 -2.74 17.73
C GLY A 72 17.21 -3.73 16.71
N LEU A 73 15.95 -3.55 16.31
CA LEU A 73 15.28 -4.29 15.24
C LEU A 73 15.50 -3.60 13.89
N VAL A 74 15.65 -4.38 12.84
CA VAL A 74 15.74 -3.85 11.47
C VAL A 74 14.35 -3.45 10.97
N TYR A 75 14.16 -2.18 10.65
CA TYR A 75 12.95 -1.71 9.99
C TYR A 75 12.97 -2.03 8.49
N CYS A 76 11.91 -2.67 8.02
CA CYS A 76 11.60 -2.91 6.62
C CYS A 76 10.20 -2.33 6.32
N ALA A 77 9.73 -2.39 5.08
CA ALA A 77 8.36 -2.01 4.73
C ALA A 77 7.82 -2.93 3.64
N SER A 78 6.51 -3.08 3.54
CA SER A 78 5.87 -3.65 2.34
C SER A 78 4.95 -2.65 1.66
N SER A 79 4.94 -2.69 0.32
CA SER A 79 4.02 -1.93 -0.53
C SER A 79 3.36 -2.88 -1.51
N HIS A 80 2.04 -2.94 -1.43
CA HIS A 80 1.24 -3.86 -2.22
C HIS A 80 0.57 -3.13 -3.40
N ARG A 81 0.95 -1.87 -3.63
CA ARG A 81 0.31 -0.95 -4.57
C ARG A 81 0.26 -1.46 -6.02
N ALA A 82 1.04 -2.46 -6.43
CA ALA A 82 0.94 -2.98 -7.80
C ALA A 82 -0.50 -3.39 -8.17
N GLU A 83 -1.19 -4.17 -7.33
CA GLU A 83 -2.58 -4.61 -7.58
C GLU A 83 -3.61 -3.48 -7.41
N HIS A 84 -3.26 -2.38 -6.72
CA HIS A 84 -4.11 -1.18 -6.61
C HIS A 84 -4.59 -0.66 -7.97
N TYR A 85 -3.82 -0.92 -9.04
CA TYR A 85 -4.20 -0.61 -10.42
C TYR A 85 -5.64 -1.04 -10.76
N PHE A 86 -6.05 -2.24 -10.32
CA PHE A 86 -7.36 -2.81 -10.64
C PHE A 86 -8.14 -3.29 -9.41
N PHE A 87 -7.60 -3.13 -8.19
CA PHE A 87 -8.21 -3.69 -6.97
C PHE A 87 -9.68 -3.30 -6.77
N MET A 88 -10.05 -2.06 -7.11
CA MET A 88 -11.42 -1.55 -7.01
C MET A 88 -12.18 -1.59 -8.36
N ASN A 89 -11.72 -2.36 -9.35
CA ASN A 89 -12.23 -2.36 -10.72
C ASN A 89 -13.74 -2.59 -10.83
N MET A 90 -14.30 -3.49 -10.02
CA MET A 90 -15.73 -3.82 -10.04
C MET A 90 -16.58 -2.63 -9.60
N GLY A 91 -16.03 -1.73 -8.78
CA GLY A 91 -16.69 -0.47 -8.44
C GLY A 91 -17.04 0.38 -9.67
N ARG A 92 -16.32 0.21 -10.78
CA ARG A 92 -16.62 0.89 -12.05
C ARG A 92 -17.88 0.38 -12.75
N THR A 93 -18.43 -0.78 -12.37
CA THR A 93 -19.53 -1.43 -13.12
C THR A 93 -20.93 -1.17 -12.55
N PHE A 94 -21.04 -0.40 -11.46
CA PHE A 94 -22.31 -0.05 -10.84
C PHE A 94 -22.24 1.34 -10.21
N ASP A 95 -23.38 1.86 -9.72
CA ASP A 95 -23.43 3.14 -9.01
C ASP A 95 -22.68 3.02 -7.66
N SER A 96 -21.43 3.51 -7.64
CA SER A 96 -20.50 3.39 -6.53
C SER A 96 -19.62 4.64 -6.43
N ASP A 97 -19.06 4.87 -5.24
CA ASP A 97 -18.15 5.99 -4.98
C ASP A 97 -16.81 5.86 -5.72
N VAL A 98 -16.46 4.69 -6.25
CA VAL A 98 -15.29 4.51 -7.12
C VAL A 98 -15.43 5.32 -8.43
N ASN A 99 -16.66 5.62 -8.85
CA ASN A 99 -16.94 6.43 -10.03
C ASN A 99 -17.01 7.93 -9.76
N ASP A 100 -16.92 8.37 -8.51
CA ASP A 100 -16.90 9.79 -8.16
C ASP A 100 -15.46 10.33 -8.22
N GLU A 101 -15.21 11.25 -9.15
CA GLU A 101 -13.91 11.91 -9.37
C GLU A 101 -13.33 12.55 -8.10
N LYS A 102 -14.18 12.93 -7.13
CA LYS A 102 -13.72 13.43 -5.84
C LYS A 102 -12.84 12.43 -5.09
N TYR A 103 -13.05 11.13 -5.31
CA TYR A 103 -12.32 10.04 -4.64
C TYR A 103 -11.28 9.37 -5.55
N ALA A 104 -10.99 9.96 -6.73
CA ALA A 104 -10.00 9.42 -7.65
C ALA A 104 -8.59 9.31 -7.04
N ASP A 105 -8.23 10.18 -6.09
CA ASP A 105 -6.95 10.11 -5.37
C ASP A 105 -6.85 8.96 -4.36
N PHE A 106 -7.99 8.35 -4.00
CA PHE A 106 -8.06 7.18 -3.13
C PHE A 106 -8.22 5.88 -3.91
N TYR A 107 -9.20 5.82 -4.81
CA TYR A 107 -9.56 4.60 -5.52
C TYR A 107 -8.81 4.44 -6.86
N GLY A 108 -8.26 5.52 -7.39
CA GLY A 108 -7.74 5.58 -8.74
C GLY A 108 -6.47 4.73 -8.94
N PRO A 109 -6.33 4.06 -10.10
CA PRO A 109 -7.21 4.19 -11.27
C PRO A 109 -8.45 3.29 -11.23
N ALA A 110 -8.50 2.27 -10.37
CA ALA A 110 -9.55 1.25 -10.36
C ALA A 110 -9.85 0.74 -11.78
N TYR A 111 -8.80 0.41 -12.54
CA TYR A 111 -8.88 0.14 -13.97
C TYR A 111 -9.78 -1.07 -14.23
N HIS A 112 -10.92 -0.82 -14.91
CA HIS A 112 -11.84 -1.88 -15.29
C HIS A 112 -11.28 -2.69 -16.45
N CYS A 113 -11.02 -3.97 -16.20
CA CYS A 113 -10.65 -4.93 -17.21
C CYS A 113 -11.53 -6.16 -17.09
N LYS A 114 -12.24 -6.50 -18.17
CA LYS A 114 -13.11 -7.69 -18.22
C LYS A 114 -12.38 -8.99 -17.91
N ALA A 115 -11.06 -9.05 -18.13
CA ALA A 115 -10.25 -10.23 -17.78
C ALA A 115 -10.08 -10.39 -16.26
N PHE A 116 -10.21 -9.31 -15.50
CA PHE A 116 -10.18 -9.27 -14.05
C PHE A 116 -11.58 -9.29 -13.41
N ASP A 117 -12.64 -9.42 -14.22
CA ASP A 117 -13.98 -9.62 -13.71
C ASP A 117 -14.15 -11.10 -13.32
N SER A 118 -14.53 -11.37 -12.08
CA SER A 118 -14.99 -12.68 -11.57
C SER A 118 -13.92 -13.80 -11.40
N TRP A 119 -14.34 -15.06 -11.44
CA TRP A 119 -13.58 -16.28 -11.17
C TRP A 119 -12.33 -16.48 -12.06
N LYS A 120 -12.20 -15.72 -13.16
CA LYS A 120 -11.03 -15.74 -14.04
C LYS A 120 -9.93 -14.78 -13.62
N MET A 121 -10.19 -13.88 -12.66
CA MET A 121 -9.23 -12.88 -12.22
C MET A 121 -7.92 -13.52 -11.77
N SER A 122 -7.96 -14.59 -10.98
CA SER A 122 -6.76 -15.30 -10.53
C SER A 122 -5.94 -15.85 -11.70
N ILE A 123 -6.59 -16.36 -12.75
CA ILE A 123 -5.93 -16.88 -13.96
C ILE A 123 -5.33 -15.73 -14.77
N ALA A 124 -6.09 -14.66 -14.98
CA ALA A 124 -5.65 -13.50 -15.75
C ALA A 124 -4.51 -12.76 -15.06
N ALA A 125 -4.60 -12.55 -13.74
CA ALA A 125 -3.57 -11.88 -12.94
C ALA A 125 -2.30 -12.73 -12.76
N ALA A 126 -2.42 -14.08 -12.80
CA ALA A 126 -1.26 -14.97 -12.81
C ALA A 126 -0.49 -14.95 -14.13
N ASN A 127 -1.15 -14.61 -15.25
CA ASN A 127 -0.47 -14.43 -16.53
C ASN A 127 0.21 -13.05 -16.59
N VAL A 128 1.54 -13.04 -16.42
CA VAL A 128 2.39 -11.85 -16.40
C VAL A 128 2.35 -10.99 -17.68
N ARG A 129 1.64 -11.42 -18.72
CA ARG A 129 1.46 -10.72 -20.00
C ARG A 129 -0.01 -10.39 -20.34
N ALA A 130 -0.98 -10.78 -19.51
CA ALA A 130 -2.40 -10.69 -19.90
C ALA A 130 -2.93 -9.26 -19.95
N GLN A 131 -2.65 -8.46 -18.93
CA GLN A 131 -3.03 -7.04 -18.88
C GLN A 131 -1.95 -6.27 -18.15
N SER A 132 -1.42 -5.24 -18.79
CA SER A 132 -0.42 -4.36 -18.18
C SER A 132 -1.07 -3.11 -17.56
N PRO A 133 -0.50 -2.58 -16.47
CA PRO A 133 -0.83 -1.23 -16.01
C PRO A 133 -0.43 -0.19 -17.07
N THR A 134 -1.05 0.99 -16.99
CA THR A 134 -0.66 2.13 -17.83
C THR A 134 0.73 2.64 -17.44
N GLU A 135 1.41 3.31 -18.37
CA GLU A 135 2.69 3.96 -18.09
C GLU A 135 2.57 5.03 -16.98
N GLU A 136 1.45 5.75 -16.94
CA GLU A 136 1.15 6.71 -15.88
C GLU A 136 1.10 6.04 -14.50
N PHE A 137 0.41 4.91 -14.38
CA PHE A 137 0.36 4.17 -13.12
C PHE A 137 1.73 3.63 -12.72
N LEU A 138 2.52 3.13 -13.67
CA LEU A 138 3.88 2.65 -13.39
C LEU A 138 4.79 3.77 -12.86
N LYS A 139 4.65 4.98 -13.42
CA LYS A 139 5.37 6.17 -12.92
C LYS A 139 4.89 6.60 -11.53
N ASP A 140 3.58 6.65 -11.28
CA ASP A 140 3.02 6.92 -9.95
C ASP A 140 3.52 5.90 -8.91
N TRP A 141 3.44 4.61 -9.25
CA TRP A 141 3.94 3.52 -8.42
C TRP A 141 5.43 3.67 -8.10
N LEU A 142 6.27 3.98 -9.10
CA LEU A 142 7.70 4.18 -8.90
C LEU A 142 7.96 5.35 -7.97
N VAL A 143 7.37 6.52 -8.22
CA VAL A 143 7.68 7.72 -7.43
C VAL A 143 7.17 7.59 -5.99
N ARG A 144 6.01 6.96 -5.75
CA ARG A 144 5.55 6.65 -4.38
C ARG A 144 6.46 5.66 -3.67
N THR A 145 7.00 4.68 -4.40
CA THR A 145 8.00 3.76 -3.86
C THR A 145 9.28 4.53 -3.48
N CYS A 146 9.73 5.47 -4.32
CA CYS A 146 10.84 6.36 -3.99
C CYS A 146 10.54 7.22 -2.75
N GLU A 147 9.33 7.79 -2.61
CA GLU A 147 8.94 8.57 -1.43
C GLU A 147 9.03 7.73 -0.14
N LEU A 148 8.51 6.50 -0.16
CA LEU A 148 8.60 5.57 0.96
C LEU A 148 10.07 5.29 1.31
N ILE A 149 10.92 5.07 0.32
CA ILE A 149 12.36 4.81 0.50
C ILE A 149 13.06 6.04 1.07
N ASP A 150 12.84 7.21 0.50
CA ASP A 150 13.53 8.45 0.88
C ASP A 150 13.14 8.91 2.28
N ARG A 151 11.85 8.81 2.64
CA ARG A 151 11.35 9.25 3.95
C ARG A 151 11.66 8.26 5.07
N TYR A 152 11.50 6.96 4.82
CA TYR A 152 11.53 5.95 5.88
C TYR A 152 12.75 5.02 5.83
N GLN A 153 13.54 5.05 4.74
CA GLN A 153 14.78 4.28 4.57
C GLN A 153 14.68 2.81 5.04
N PRO A 154 13.63 2.04 4.68
CA PRO A 154 13.51 0.65 5.06
C PRO A 154 14.68 -0.16 4.49
N LYS A 155 15.19 -1.13 5.25
CA LYS A 155 16.30 -2.00 4.77
C LYS A 155 15.86 -2.95 3.67
N VAL A 156 14.59 -3.31 3.64
CA VAL A 156 13.96 -4.09 2.58
C VAL A 156 12.61 -3.48 2.29
N VAL A 157 12.30 -3.30 1.00
CA VAL A 157 10.93 -3.07 0.53
C VAL A 157 10.43 -4.37 -0.07
N TYR A 158 9.36 -4.91 0.50
CA TYR A 158 8.68 -6.09 -0.03
C TYR A 158 7.51 -5.67 -0.91
N PHE A 159 7.47 -6.21 -2.13
CA PHE A 159 6.35 -6.07 -3.03
C PHE A 159 5.52 -7.34 -3.04
N ASP A 160 4.20 -7.19 -2.97
CA ASP A 160 3.26 -8.29 -3.02
C ASP A 160 3.04 -8.78 -4.47
N TRP A 161 2.25 -9.84 -4.60
CA TRP A 161 1.92 -10.46 -5.88
C TRP A 161 1.30 -9.44 -6.87
N TRP A 162 1.45 -9.73 -8.15
CA TRP A 162 1.20 -8.88 -9.32
C TRP A 162 2.35 -7.96 -9.75
N ILE A 163 3.32 -7.69 -8.86
CA ILE A 163 4.59 -7.02 -9.25
C ILE A 163 5.36 -7.79 -10.35
N GLN A 164 5.15 -9.11 -10.47
CA GLN A 164 5.75 -9.95 -11.51
C GLN A 164 5.24 -9.65 -12.93
N ASN A 165 4.20 -8.83 -13.09
CA ASN A 165 3.71 -8.42 -14.39
C ASN A 165 4.86 -7.80 -15.20
N GLN A 166 4.98 -8.19 -16.47
CA GLN A 166 6.14 -7.85 -17.29
C GLN A 166 6.37 -6.33 -17.40
N ALA A 167 5.32 -5.52 -17.24
CA ALA A 167 5.38 -4.08 -17.34
C ALA A 167 6.18 -3.39 -16.20
N PHE A 168 6.29 -4.02 -15.02
CA PHE A 168 7.07 -3.46 -13.91
C PHE A 168 8.59 -3.70 -14.05
N LYS A 169 9.02 -4.65 -14.89
CA LYS A 169 10.44 -5.05 -14.99
C LYS A 169 11.42 -3.90 -15.28
N PRO A 170 11.09 -2.89 -16.11
CA PRO A 170 11.99 -1.75 -16.32
C PRO A 170 12.13 -0.81 -15.12
N TYR A 171 11.31 -0.98 -14.08
CA TYR A 171 11.22 -0.10 -12.90
C TYR A 171 11.76 -0.77 -11.62
N LEU A 172 12.21 -2.03 -11.70
CA LEU A 172 12.83 -2.81 -10.63
C LEU A 172 14.36 -2.79 -10.77
#